data_AF-A0A512JR30-F1
#
_entry.id   AF-A0A512JR30-F1
#
_cell.length_a   1.000
_cell.length_b   1.000
_cell.length_c   1.000
_cell.angle_alpha   90.00
_cell.angle_beta   90.00
_cell.angle_gamma   90.00
#
_symmetry.space_group_name_H-M   'P 1'
#
loop_
_entity.id
_entity.type
_entity.pdbx_description
1 polymer ?
#
loop_
_entity_poly.entity_id
_entity_poly.type
_entity_poly.pdbx_seq_one_letter_code
_entity_poly.pdbx_strand_id
1 'polypeptide(L)'
;MSDTPALDITARRLAEGTYSAYAQQASGSIHPQHEQTLLTRLAEAARPAVADSPGATVNALNAALDAFEQAEPGIRGPRLAAADVATGEVRLATG
;
A
#
# COMPACT_ATOMS: atom_id res chain seq x y z
N MET A 1 13.86 8.94 -21.20
CA MET A 1 12.92 9.80 -20.45
C MET A 1 11.52 9.39 -20.88
N SER A 2 10.63 9.13 -19.91
CA SER A 2 9.20 8.74 -20.04
C SER A 2 8.77 7.32 -19.62
N ASP A 3 9.47 6.66 -18.68
CA ASP A 3 8.89 5.52 -17.92
C ASP A 3 8.02 5.97 -16.73
N THR A 4 7.97 7.28 -16.45
CA THR A 4 7.16 7.87 -15.37
C THR A 4 5.68 7.46 -15.40
N PRO A 5 4.99 7.41 -16.57
CA PRO A 5 3.59 6.97 -16.60
C PRO A 5 3.43 5.49 -16.23
N ALA A 6 4.38 4.63 -16.63
CA ALA A 6 4.34 3.21 -16.31
C ALA A 6 4.56 2.98 -14.82
N LEU A 7 5.53 3.67 -14.22
CA LEU A 7 5.80 3.61 -12.78
C LEU A 7 4.62 4.12 -11.95
N ASP A 8 3.96 5.20 -12.38
CA ASP A 8 2.76 5.73 -11.72
C ASP A 8 1.59 4.74 -11.77
N ILE A 9 1.38 4.07 -12.91
CA ILE A 9 0.35 3.03 -13.04
C ILE A 9 0.66 1.85 -12.11
N THR A 10 1.92 1.42 -12.05
CA THR A 10 2.32 0.32 -11.17
C THR A 10 2.17 0.68 -9.69
N ALA A 11 2.61 1.88 -9.29
CA ALA A 11 2.43 2.38 -7.92
C ALA A 11 0.95 2.43 -7.51
N ARG A 12 0.08 2.87 -8.42
CA ARG A 12 -1.37 2.88 -8.21
C ARG A 12 -1.93 1.47 -8.03
N ARG A 13 -1.56 0.53 -8.90
CA ARG A 13 -2.01 -0.87 -8.79
C ARG A 13 -1.60 -1.50 -7.46
N LEU A 14 -0.36 -1.28 -7.04
CA LEU A 14 0.14 -1.76 -5.75
C LEU A 14 -0.60 -1.12 -4.57
N ALA A 15 -0.92 0.16 -4.65
CA ALA A 15 -1.72 0.83 -3.63
C ALA A 15 -3.13 0.23 -3.51
N GLU A 16 -3.79 0.00 -4.64
CA GLU A 16 -5.12 -0.61 -4.72
C GLU A 16 -5.10 -2.06 -4.20
N GLY A 17 -4.10 -2.86 -4.61
CA GLY A 17 -3.89 -4.22 -4.12
C GLY A 17 -3.62 -4.27 -2.62
N THR A 18 -2.76 -3.37 -2.12
CA THR A 18 -2.45 -3.22 -0.69
C THR A 18 -3.68 -2.88 0.12
N TYR A 19 -4.44 -1.87 -0.32
CA TYR A 19 -5.68 -1.48 0.34
C TYR A 19 -6.69 -2.63 0.37
N SER A 20 -6.92 -3.31 -0.76
CA SER A 20 -7.86 -4.43 -0.85
C SER A 20 -7.49 -5.56 0.11
N ALA A 21 -6.22 -5.97 0.12
CA ALA A 21 -5.75 -7.02 1.02
C ALA A 21 -5.86 -6.58 2.50
N TYR A 22 -5.40 -5.37 2.81
CA TYR A 22 -5.45 -4.81 4.15
C TYR A 22 -6.88 -4.68 4.67
N ALA A 23 -7.78 -4.07 3.91
CA ALA A 23 -9.17 -3.81 4.31
C ALA A 23 -9.98 -5.09 4.56
N GLN A 24 -9.65 -6.20 3.89
CA GLN A 24 -10.28 -7.49 4.15
C GLN A 24 -9.95 -8.07 5.53
N GLN A 25 -8.82 -7.69 6.12
CA GLN A 25 -8.31 -8.25 7.38
C GLN A 25 -8.16 -7.20 8.49
N ALA A 26 -8.29 -5.91 8.17
CA ALA A 26 -8.24 -4.84 9.15
C ALA A 26 -9.42 -4.93 10.10
N SER A 27 -9.14 -4.74 11.38
CA SER A 27 -10.15 -4.50 12.41
C SER A 27 -10.56 -3.04 12.39
N GLY A 28 -11.85 -2.78 12.49
CA GLY A 28 -12.45 -1.44 12.47
C GLY A 28 -13.09 -1.09 11.12
N SER A 29 -13.97 -0.08 11.13
CA SER A 29 -14.64 0.39 9.92
C SER A 29 -13.78 1.44 9.20
N ILE A 30 -13.34 1.13 7.98
CA ILE A 30 -12.69 2.12 7.12
C ILE A 30 -13.78 2.98 6.48
N HIS A 31 -13.90 4.23 6.90
CA HIS A 31 -14.81 5.17 6.26
C HIS A 31 -14.33 5.52 4.84
N PRO A 32 -15.23 5.85 3.89
CA PRO A 32 -14.85 6.17 2.51
C PRO A 32 -13.80 7.30 2.37
N GLN A 33 -13.81 8.26 3.30
CA GLN A 33 -12.82 9.34 3.33
C GLN A 33 -11.43 8.85 3.78
N HIS A 34 -11.38 7.86 4.66
CA HIS A 34 -10.14 7.21 5.09
C HIS A 34 -9.57 6.32 3.99
N GLU A 35 -10.45 5.62 3.25
CA GLU A 35 -10.07 4.85 2.06
C GLU A 35 -9.33 5.71 1.03
N GLN A 36 -9.93 6.83 0.60
CA GLN A 36 -9.31 7.70 -0.41
C GLN A 36 -7.97 8.27 0.06
N THR A 37 -7.91 8.65 1.34
CA THR A 37 -6.69 9.17 1.97
C THR A 37 -5.60 8.10 2.00
N LEU A 38 -5.96 6.87 2.39
CA LEU A 38 -5.04 5.75 2.47
C LEU A 38 -4.53 5.34 1.08
N LEU A 39 -5.40 5.19 0.09
CA LEU A 39 -5.02 4.90 -1.30
C LEU A 39 -4.05 5.93 -1.86
N THR A 40 -4.29 7.22 -1.59
CA THR A 40 -3.41 8.30 -2.03
C THR A 40 -2.02 8.17 -1.38
N ARG A 41 -1.96 8.00 -0.06
CA ARG A 41 -0.70 7.85 0.67
C ARG A 41 0.09 6.61 0.24
N LEU A 42 -0.60 5.50 0.00
CA LEU A 42 0.02 4.26 -0.49
C LEU A 42 0.64 4.46 -1.88
N ALA A 43 -0.08 5.12 -2.80
CA ALA A 43 0.44 5.39 -4.14
C ALA A 43 1.65 6.34 -4.10
N GLU A 44 1.60 7.38 -3.27
CA GLU A 44 2.73 8.31 -3.08
C GLU A 44 3.96 7.62 -2.49
N ALA A 45 3.77 6.73 -1.51
CA ALA A 45 4.85 5.95 -0.93
C ALA A 45 5.45 4.93 -1.92
N ALA A 46 4.61 4.29 -2.74
CA ALA A 46 5.05 3.30 -3.71
C ALA A 46 5.85 3.93 -4.86
N ARG A 47 5.44 5.10 -5.37
CA ARG A 47 6.04 5.76 -6.56
C ARG A 47 7.57 5.76 -6.63
N PRO A 48 8.32 6.24 -5.62
CA PRO A 48 9.77 6.19 -5.66
C PRO A 48 10.32 4.77 -5.43
N ALA A 49 9.58 3.92 -4.71
CA ALA A 49 10.04 2.60 -4.28
C ALA A 49 9.92 1.51 -5.36
N VAL A 50 8.96 1.63 -6.28
CA VAL A 50 8.78 0.66 -7.38
C VAL A 50 9.99 0.58 -8.31
N ALA A 51 10.71 1.70 -8.47
CA ALA A 51 11.91 1.77 -9.29
C ALA A 51 13.17 1.25 -8.59
N ASP A 52 13.11 1.05 -7.26
CA ASP A 52 14.25 0.64 -6.45
C ASP A 52 14.29 -0.89 -6.28
N SER A 53 13.35 -1.45 -5.52
CA SER A 53 13.26 -2.90 -5.32
C SER A 53 11.91 -3.35 -4.76
N PRO A 54 11.55 -4.65 -4.91
CA PRO A 54 10.37 -5.21 -4.25
C PRO A 54 10.39 -5.04 -2.73
N GLY A 55 11.56 -5.18 -2.10
CA GLY A 55 11.72 -4.98 -0.65
C GLY A 55 11.50 -3.53 -0.22
N ALA A 56 12.03 -2.57 -0.98
CA ALA A 56 11.78 -1.14 -0.74
C ALA A 56 10.31 -0.79 -0.89
N THR A 57 9.63 -1.39 -1.89
CA THR A 57 8.20 -1.22 -2.11
C THR A 57 7.38 -1.73 -0.93
N VAL A 58 7.65 -2.94 -0.43
CA VAL A 58 6.99 -3.49 0.77
C VAL A 58 7.19 -2.59 1.98
N ASN A 59 8.43 -2.13 2.22
CA ASN A 59 8.73 -1.25 3.35
C ASN A 59 8.00 0.09 3.27
N ALA A 60 7.95 0.71 2.09
CA ALA A 60 7.27 1.98 1.88
C ALA A 60 5.75 1.87 2.09
N LEU A 61 5.14 0.80 1.57
CA LEU A 61 3.71 0.53 1.75
C LEU A 61 3.37 0.25 3.22
N ASN A 62 4.18 -0.54 3.92
CA ASN A 62 3.99 -0.80 5.35
C ASN A 62 4.14 0.47 6.20
N ALA A 63 5.12 1.33 5.89
CA ALA A 63 5.27 2.61 6.58
C ALA A 63 4.05 3.54 6.39
N ALA A 64 3.44 3.52 5.20
CA ALA A 64 2.20 4.25 4.95
C ALA A 64 1.01 3.69 5.75
N LEU A 65 0.91 2.35 5.89
CA LEU A 65 -0.08 1.71 6.76
C LEU A 65 0.14 2.07 8.23
N ASP A 66 1.39 2.03 8.71
CA ASP A 66 1.73 2.43 10.09
C ASP A 66 1.33 3.89 10.37
N ALA A 67 1.65 4.80 9.45
CA ALA A 67 1.30 6.22 9.58
C ALA A 67 -0.23 6.45 9.55
N PHE A 68 -0.96 5.66 8.76
CA PHE A 68 -2.42 5.68 8.75
C PHE A 68 -3.01 5.19 10.07
N GLU A 69 -2.54 4.05 10.57
CA GLU A 69 -3.01 3.48 11.85
C GLU A 69 -2.63 4.36 13.06
N GLN A 70 -1.55 5.12 13.00
CA GLN A 70 -1.21 6.12 14.00
C GLN A 70 -2.20 7.29 13.99
N ALA A 71 -2.66 7.71 12.81
CA ALA A 71 -3.68 8.75 12.67
C ALA A 71 -5.09 8.26 13.05
N GLU A 72 -5.38 6.98 12.79
CA GLU A 72 -6.67 6.34 13.03
C GLU A 72 -6.54 5.20 14.05
N PRO A 73 -6.49 5.50 15.37
CA PRO A 73 -6.18 4.51 16.41
C PRO A 73 -7.22 3.39 16.56
N GLY A 74 -8.43 3.57 16.00
CA GLY A 74 -9.48 2.54 15.97
C GLY A 74 -9.32 1.52 14.84
N ILE A 75 -8.32 1.69 13.97
CA ILE A 75 -8.08 0.80 12.83
C ILE A 75 -6.72 0.12 13.02
N ARG A 76 -6.70 -1.20 12.85
CA ARG A 76 -5.47 -2.02 12.90
C ARG A 76 -5.57 -3.13 11.87
N GLY A 77 -4.49 -3.42 11.15
CA GLY A 77 -4.49 -4.52 10.21
C GLY A 77 -3.11 -5.14 9.98
N PRO A 78 -3.06 -6.16 9.12
CA PRO A 78 -1.83 -6.88 8.82
C PRO A 78 -0.85 -6.01 8.03
N ARG A 79 0.42 -6.43 8.02
CA ARG A 79 1.48 -5.84 7.19
C ARG A 79 1.74 -6.69 5.97
N LEU A 80 2.28 -6.10 4.92
CA LEU A 80 2.72 -6.81 3.72
C LEU A 80 4.00 -7.62 4.03
N ALA A 81 4.04 -8.84 3.53
CA ALA A 81 5.25 -9.67 3.48
C ALA A 81 5.92 -9.62 2.10
N ALA A 82 5.15 -9.44 1.03
CA ALA A 82 5.66 -9.35 -0.34
C ALA A 82 4.79 -8.47 -1.22
N ALA A 83 5.41 -7.89 -2.25
CA ALA A 83 4.75 -7.16 -3.33
C ALA A 83 5.41 -7.53 -4.66
N ASP A 84 4.59 -7.86 -5.65
CA ASP A 84 5.02 -8.12 -7.02
C ASP A 84 4.76 -6.87 -7.86
N VAL A 85 5.84 -6.18 -8.22
CA VAL A 85 5.79 -4.94 -9.00
C VAL A 85 5.38 -5.16 -10.46
N ALA A 86 5.48 -6.38 -10.98
CA ALA A 86 5.10 -6.68 -12.36
C ALA A 86 3.59 -6.92 -12.49
N THR A 87 3.00 -7.61 -11.50
CA THR A 87 1.58 -7.98 -11.51
C THR A 87 0.71 -7.03 -10.67
N GLY A 88 1.30 -6.34 -9.69
CA GLY A 88 0.58 -5.58 -8.67
C GLY A 88 0.03 -6.43 -7.53
N GLU A 89 0.33 -7.74 -7.52
CA GLU A 89 -0.10 -8.63 -6.43
C GLU A 89 0.65 -8.33 -5.13
N VAL A 90 -0.06 -8.42 -4.01
CA VAL A 90 0.52 -8.24 -2.68
C VAL A 90 0.19 -9.44 -1.81
N ARG A 91 1.07 -9.76 -0.87
CA ARG A 91 0.86 -10.81 0.13
C ARG A 91 1.03 -10.24 1.51
N LEU A 92 0.07 -10.55 2.39
CA LEU A 92 0.12 -10.18 3.79
C LEU A 92 1.04 -11.14 4.56
N ALA A 93 1.72 -10.61 5.56
CA ALA A 93 2.35 -11.40 6.59
C ALA A 93 1.24 -12.11 7.36
N THR A 94 1.22 -13.44 7.26
CA THR A 94 0.35 -14.26 8.12
C THR A 94 0.90 -14.17 9.53
N GLY A 95 0.03 -13.76 10.47
CA GLY A 95 0.32 -13.79 11.90
C GLY A 95 0.27 -15.21 12.46
#